data_AF-A0A1W9VS90-F1
#
_entry.id   AF-A0A1W9VS90-F1
#
_cell.length_a   1.000
_cell.length_b   1.000
_cell.length_c   1.000
_cell.angle_alpha   90.00
_cell.angle_beta   90.00
_cell.angle_gamma   90.00
#
_symmetry.space_group_name_H-M   'P 1'
#
loop_
_entity.id
_entity.type
_entity.pdbx_description
1 polymer ?
#
loop_
_entity_poly.entity_id
_entity_poly.type
_entity_poly.pdbx_seq_one_letter_code
_entity_poly.pdbx_strand_id
1 'polypeptide(L)' 'MLFVFEEQKKHTFWMKNTLIPLDMIRINSALSIVDIQTAQPCDSNVCETYVPQGDATYVLEINA' A
#
# COMPACT_ATOMS: atom_id res chain seq x y z
N MET A 1 -2.76 -9.36 -2.71
CA MET A 1 -2.33 -9.78 -1.35
C MET A 1 -3.06 -8.92 -0.32
N LEU A 2 -3.46 -9.45 0.84
CA LEU A 2 -4.11 -8.65 1.90
C LEU A 2 -3.21 -8.60 3.13
N PHE A 3 -2.84 -7.39 3.54
CA PHE A 3 -2.16 -7.12 4.80
C PHE A 3 -3.18 -6.70 5.86
N VAL A 4 -3.03 -7.24 7.07
CA VAL A 4 -3.88 -6.93 8.23
C VAL A 4 -2.96 -6.44 9.35
N PHE A 5 -3.20 -5.23 9.83
CA PHE A 5 -2.42 -4.60 10.89
C PHE A 5 -3.24 -4.50 12.18
N GLU A 6 -2.58 -4.57 13.34
CA GLU A 6 -3.25 -4.43 14.64
C GLU A 6 -3.70 -2.99 14.92
N GLU A 7 -2.95 -2.01 14.41
CA GLU A 7 -3.21 -0.59 14.62
C GLU A 7 -3.60 0.11 13.32
N GLN A 8 -4.60 0.99 13.40
CA GLN A 8 -5.00 1.86 12.30
C GLN A 8 -4.02 3.04 12.19
N LYS A 9 -3.13 3.01 11.19
CA LYS A 9 -2.06 4.01 10.99
C LYS A 9 -1.77 4.22 9.51
N LYS A 10 -0.94 5.21 9.19
CA LYS A 10 -0.38 5.44 7.85
C LYS A 10 0.63 4.36 7.46
N HIS A 11 0.13 3.21 7.00
CA HIS A 11 0.97 2.12 6.52
C HIS A 11 1.58 2.45 5.16
N THR A 12 2.90 2.65 5.21
CA THR A 12 3.71 3.10 4.10
C THR A 12 4.40 1.91 3.44
N PHE A 13 4.44 1.90 2.12
CA PHE A 13 4.95 0.77 1.33
C PHE A 13 6.01 1.23 0.32
N TRP A 14 6.74 0.27 -0.22
CA TRP A 14 7.77 0.42 -1.24
C TRP A 14 7.75 -0.83 -2.13
N MET A 15 8.29 -0.73 -3.34
CA MET A 15 8.21 -1.79 -4.35
C MET A 15 9.54 -2.52 -4.58
N LYS A 16 10.40 -2.58 -3.54
CA LYS A 16 11.71 -3.24 -3.66
C LYS A 16 11.52 -4.74 -3.91
N ASN A 17 12.09 -5.23 -5.02
CA ASN A 17 11.94 -6.61 -5.49
C ASN A 17 10.51 -7.02 -5.91
N THR A 18 9.61 -6.05 -6.12
CA THR A 18 8.27 -6.31 -6.68
C THR A 18 8.30 -6.07 -8.18
N LEU A 19 8.12 -7.12 -8.98
CA LEU A 19 8.38 -7.12 -10.44
C LEU A 19 7.18 -6.70 -11.30
N ILE A 20 6.03 -6.44 -10.69
CA ILE A 20 4.79 -6.07 -11.37
C ILE A 20 4.21 -4.80 -10.74
N PRO A 21 3.51 -3.96 -11.50
CA PRO A 21 2.80 -2.83 -10.95
C PRO A 21 1.62 -3.32 -10.09
N LEU A 22 1.38 -2.63 -8.98
CA LEU A 22 0.32 -3.00 -8.03
C LEU A 22 -0.48 -1.77 -7.61
N ASP A 23 -1.79 -1.93 -7.50
CA ASP A 23 -2.63 -0.97 -6.80
C ASP A 23 -2.68 -1.32 -5.31
N MET A 24 -2.34 -0.36 -4.46
CA MET A 24 -2.44 -0.44 -3.02
C MET A 24 -3.71 0.28 -2.55
N ILE A 25 -4.72 -0.51 -2.20
CA ILE A 25 -6.00 -0.03 -1.68
C ILE A 25 -5.94 -0.09 -0.16
N ARG A 26 -6.08 1.07 0.49
CA ARG A 26 -5.97 1.19 1.94
C ARG A 26 -7.33 1.38 2.56
N ILE A 27 -7.63 0.55 3.56
CA ILE A 27 -8.96 0.43 4.15
C ILE A 27 -8.84 0.63 5.67
N ASN A 28 -9.67 1.51 6.22
CA ASN A 28 -9.72 1.76 7.67
C ASN A 28 -10.48 0.66 8.43
N SER A 29 -10.51 0.75 9.76
CA SER A 29 -11.22 -0.23 10.60
C SER A 29 -12.74 -0.28 10.36
N ALA A 30 -13.33 0.77 9.79
CA ALA A 30 -14.73 0.82 9.40
C ALA A 30 -15.00 0.23 8.00
N LEU A 31 -13.99 -0.42 7.38
CA LEU A 31 -14.04 -0.98 6.04
C LEU A 31 -14.24 0.05 4.91
N SER A 32 -13.91 1.32 5.16
CA SER A 32 -13.94 2.38 4.15
C SER A 32 -12.57 2.53 3.50
N ILE A 33 -12.56 2.70 2.18
CA ILE A 33 -11.34 3.02 1.42
C ILE A 33 -10.93 4.46 1.75
N VAL A 34 -9.70 4.63 2.24
CA VAL A 34 -9.15 5.94 2.63
C VAL A 34 -8.12 6.47 1.63
N ASP A 35 -7.54 5.59 0.81
CA ASP A 35 -6.51 5.94 -0.16
C ASP A 35 -6.35 4.79 -1.18
N ILE A 36 -6.05 5.13 -2.43
CA ILE A 36 -5.66 4.20 -3.48
C ILE A 36 -4.45 4.78 -4.20
N GLN A 37 -3.38 4.00 -4.31
CA GLN A 37 -2.16 4.40 -4.99
C GLN A 37 -1.67 3.29 -5.91
N THR A 38 -1.41 3.62 -7.18
CA THR A 38 -0.74 2.73 -8.12
C THR A 38 0.77 2.83 -7.92
N ALA A 39 1.41 1.72 -7.59
CA ALA A 39 2.83 1.63 -7.36
C ALA A 39 3.55 0.90 -8.50
N GLN A 40 4.68 1.47 -8.91
CA GLN A 40 5.54 0.92 -9.96
C GLN A 40 6.69 0.08 -9.38
N PRO A 41 7.13 -0.98 -10.07
CA PRO A 41 8.34 -1.71 -9.73
C PRO A 41 9.53 -0.79 -9.47
N CYS A 42 10.33 -1.14 -8.47
CA CYS A 42 11.56 -0.41 -8.14
C CYS A 42 12.79 -1.29 -8.38
N ASP A 43 13.60 -0.90 -9.37
CA ASP A 43 14.82 -1.62 -9.77
C ASP A 43 16.09 -1.11 -9.06
N SER A 44 15.95 -0.14 -8.15
CA SER A 44 17.06 0.56 -7.51
C SER A 44 17.21 0.17 -6.03
N ASN A 45 18.40 0.41 -5.46
CA ASN A 45 18.62 0.21 -4.01
C ASN A 45 17.84 1.19 -3.14
N VAL A 46 17.49 2.35 -3.69
CA VAL A 46 16.67 3.40 -3.04
C VAL A 46 15.35 3.48 -3.78
N CYS A 47 14.26 3.11 -3.10
CA CYS A 47 12.93 3.08 -3.70
C CYS A 47 12.06 4.23 -3.23
N GLU A 48 11.19 4.68 -4.13
CA GLU A 48 10.09 5.55 -3.75
C GLU A 48 9.21 4.86 -2.70
N THR A 49 8.73 5.70 -1.80
CA THR A 49 7.95 5.29 -0.64
C THR A 49 6.55 5.87 -0.78
N TYR A 50 5.56 4.99 -0.83
CA TYR A 50 4.16 5.30 -1.06
C TYR A 50 3.47 5.57 0.27
N VAL A 51 3.39 6.85 0.64
CA VAL A 51 2.80 7.32 1.90
C VAL A 51 1.32 7.58 1.70
N PRO A 52 0.42 7.04 2.55
CA PRO A 52 -1.00 7.27 2.39
C PRO A 52 -1.52 8.59 2.92
N GLN A 53 -2.67 8.99 2.38
CA GLN A 53 -3.40 10.16 2.86
C GLN A 53 -4.10 9.89 4.20
N GLY A 54 -4.66 8.69 4.40
CA GLY A 54 -5.38 8.30 5.60
C GLY A 54 -4.79 7.12 6.36
N ASP A 55 -5.25 6.95 7.61
CA ASP A 55 -4.88 5.79 8.43
C ASP A 55 -5.70 4.55 8.02
N ALA A 56 -5.03 3.42 7.93
CA ALA A 56 -5.61 2.16 7.48
C ALA A 56 -5.30 1.03 8.46
N THR A 57 -6.20 0.05 8.53
CA THR A 57 -6.02 -1.22 9.25
C THR A 57 -5.70 -2.34 8.27
N TYR A 58 -6.12 -2.19 7.01
CA TYR A 58 -5.91 -3.16 5.95
C TYR A 58 -5.30 -2.51 4.72
N VAL A 59 -4.44 -3.25 4.03
CA VAL A 59 -3.92 -2.86 2.71
C VAL A 59 -4.11 -4.04 1.76
N LEU A 60 -4.87 -3.82 0.70
CA LEU A 60 -5.13 -4.79 -0.36
C LEU A 60 -4.29 -4.41 -1.58
N GLU A 61 -3.37 -5.28 -1.95
CA GLU A 61 -2.61 -5.21 -3.19
C GLU A 61 -3.27 -6.03 -4.29
N ILE A 62 -3.48 -5.43 -5.45
CA ILE A 62 -3.98 -6.11 -6.66
C ILE A 62 -3.12 -5.71 -7.87
N ASN A 63 -3.21 -6.47 -8.96
CA ASN A 63 -2.59 -6.06 -10.23
C ASN A 63 -3.22 -4.75 -10.71
N ALA A 64 -2.36 -3.80 -11.09
CA ALA A 64 -2.76 -2.57 -11.78
C ALA A 64 -3.07 -2.80 -13.26
#